data_AF-A0A4Y8V925-F1
#
_entry.id   AF-A0A4Y8V925-F1
#
_cell.length_a   1.000
_cell.length_b   1.000
_cell.length_c   1.000
_cell.angle_alpha   90.00
_cell.angle_beta   90.00
_cell.angle_gamma   90.00
#
_symmetry.space_group_name_H-M   'P 1'
#
loop_
_entity.id
_entity.type
_entity.pdbx_description
1 polymer ?
#
loop_
_entity_poly.entity_id
_entity_poly.type
_entity_poly.pdbx_seq_one_letter_code
_entity_poly.pdbx_strand_id
1 'polypeptide(L)'
;MNLKFSQRILLINFWVLLLAAILMVLLYETEILEPGTLLFGAEFVFLMQVIMEFLTIAVIPLALKLFAFKVVKRKLVTGKGAALLPWGTARINMLCLPMLVNTFMYYQTMSPAFGYMAIILFLCVFFIYPSMARCVSETEDVSA
;
A
#
# COMPACT_ATOMS: atom_id res chain seq x y z
N MET A 1 -25.31 2.18 2.94
CA MET A 1 -24.19 3.15 2.85
C MET A 1 -23.92 3.45 1.37
N ASN A 2 -23.91 4.73 0.98
CA ASN A 2 -23.78 5.15 -0.43
C ASN A 2 -22.40 4.79 -1.00
N LEU A 3 -22.34 4.10 -2.14
CA LEU A 3 -21.08 3.68 -2.80
C LEU A 3 -20.11 4.87 -3.00
N LYS A 4 -20.66 6.02 -3.38
CA LYS A 4 -19.94 7.28 -3.57
C LYS A 4 -19.24 7.77 -2.31
N PHE A 5 -19.81 7.53 -1.13
CA PHE A 5 -19.26 7.96 0.15
C PHE A 5 -18.09 7.06 0.58
N SER A 6 -18.26 5.75 0.47
CA SER A 6 -17.21 4.75 0.74
C SER A 6 -15.98 4.97 -0.14
N GLN A 7 -16.19 5.27 -1.43
CA GLN A 7 -15.11 5.53 -2.37
C GLN A 7 -14.37 6.84 -2.06
N ARG A 8 -15.08 7.91 -1.69
CA ARG A 8 -14.46 9.18 -1.29
C ARG A 8 -13.52 8.99 -0.09
N ILE A 9 -13.93 8.23 0.92
CA ILE A 9 -13.09 7.90 2.08
C ILE A 9 -11.85 7.12 1.65
N LEU A 10 -12.01 6.14 0.77
CA LEU A 10 -10.89 5.35 0.25
C LEU A 10 -9.87 6.21 -0.51
N LEU A 11 -10.37 7.15 -1.32
CA LEU A 11 -9.57 8.06 -2.13
C LEU A 11 -8.84 9.10 -1.25
N ILE A 12 -9.52 9.59 -0.19
CA ILE A 12 -8.87 10.41 0.85
C ILE A 12 -7.77 9.62 1.54
N ASN A 13 -8.05 8.39 1.99
CA ASN A 13 -7.05 7.55 2.67
C ASN A 13 -5.84 7.28 1.77
N PHE A 14 -6.06 6.97 0.49
CA PHE A 14 -5.01 6.81 -0.51
C PHE A 14 -4.12 8.05 -0.61
N TRP A 15 -4.73 9.23 -0.77
CA TRP A 15 -3.99 10.48 -0.89
C TRP A 15 -3.25 10.85 0.39
N VAL A 16 -3.87 10.66 1.56
CA VAL A 16 -3.24 10.91 2.86
C VAL A 16 -2.00 10.04 3.03
N LEU A 17 -2.11 8.74 2.71
CA LEU A 17 -1.01 7.79 2.81
C LEU A 17 0.12 8.06 1.80
N LEU A 18 -0.23 8.40 0.56
CA LEU A 18 0.75 8.79 -0.46
C LEU A 18 1.48 10.09 -0.09
N LEU A 19 0.74 11.08 0.41
CA LEU A 19 1.29 12.36 0.83
C LEU A 19 2.13 12.19 2.11
N ALA A 20 1.77 11.28 3.01
CA ALA A 20 2.57 10.93 4.18
C ALA A 20 3.92 10.29 3.77
N ALA A 21 3.93 9.43 2.75
CA ALA A 21 5.17 8.85 2.23
C ALA A 21 6.09 9.90 1.60
N ILE A 22 5.54 10.82 0.81
CA ILE A 22 6.28 11.95 0.22
C ILE A 22 6.80 12.87 1.33
N LEU A 23 5.96 13.18 2.32
CA LEU A 23 6.33 14.02 3.46
C LEU A 23 7.47 13.39 4.25
N MET A 24 7.45 12.07 4.47
CA MET A 24 8.53 11.35 5.14
C MET A 24 9.86 11.50 4.40
N VAL A 25 9.88 11.31 3.08
CA VAL A 25 11.08 11.54 2.25
C VAL A 25 11.55 12.99 2.40
N LEU A 26 10.65 13.96 2.29
CA LEU A 26 10.98 15.39 2.36
C LEU A 26 11.56 15.79 3.72
N LEU A 27 11.04 15.21 4.81
CA LEU A 27 11.56 15.40 6.17
C LEU A 27 13.01 14.88 6.33
N TYR A 28 13.34 13.76 5.68
CA TYR A 28 14.72 13.25 5.67
C TYR A 28 15.63 14.06 4.75
N GLU A 29 15.16 14.48 3.57
CA GLU A 29 15.93 15.31 2.63
C GLU A 29 16.19 16.73 3.16
N THR A 30 15.28 17.27 3.97
CA THR A 30 15.47 18.58 4.63
C THR A 30 16.31 18.51 5.90
N GLU A 31 16.90 17.34 6.18
CA GLU A 31 17.72 17.04 7.37
C GLU A 31 17.00 17.35 8.69
N ILE A 32 15.67 17.43 8.68
CA ILE A 32 14.86 17.58 9.90
C ILE A 32 14.89 16.27 10.70
N LEU A 33 14.94 15.13 10.01
CA LEU A 33 15.28 13.83 10.60
C LEU A 33 16.70 13.43 10.22
N GLU A 34 17.51 13.12 11.23
CA GLU A 34 18.86 12.61 11.02
C GLU A 34 18.83 11.15 10.50
N PRO A 35 19.41 10.88 9.31
CA PRO A 35 19.57 9.53 8.81
C PRO A 35 20.63 8.77 9.61
N GLY A 36 20.50 7.45 9.70
CA GLY A 36 21.51 6.60 10.35
C GLY A 36 21.65 6.76 11.87
N THR A 37 20.67 7.37 12.53
CA THR A 37 20.65 7.49 14.00
C THR A 37 20.54 6.13 14.70
N LEU A 38 19.94 5.15 14.03
CA LEU A 38 19.82 3.78 14.51
C LEU A 38 20.96 2.93 13.95
N LEU A 39 21.96 2.65 14.78
CA LEU A 39 23.04 1.71 14.48
C LEU A 39 22.52 0.27 14.54
N PHE A 40 22.10 -0.26 13.40
CA PHE A 40 21.74 -1.67 13.27
C PHE A 40 22.97 -2.50 12.87
N GLY A 41 23.14 -3.67 13.48
CA GLY A 41 24.19 -4.61 13.08
C GLY A 41 23.94 -5.14 11.66
N ALA A 42 25.03 -5.41 10.90
CA ALA A 42 24.95 -5.85 9.50
C ALA A 42 24.07 -7.11 9.31
N GLU A 43 24.13 -8.06 10.25
CA GLU A 43 23.30 -9.27 10.24
C GLU A 43 21.81 -8.95 10.38
N PHE A 44 21.45 -7.99 11.24
CA PHE A 44 20.07 -7.57 11.46
C PHE A 44 19.52 -6.83 10.24
N VAL A 45 20.31 -5.93 9.65
CA VAL A 45 19.95 -5.22 8.42
C VAL A 45 19.69 -6.22 7.30
N PHE A 46 20.56 -7.22 7.13
CA PHE A 46 20.40 -8.26 6.13
C PHE A 46 19.14 -9.11 6.37
N LEU A 47 18.91 -9.58 7.60
CA LEU A 47 17.73 -10.37 7.94
C LEU A 47 16.44 -9.60 7.67
N MET A 48 16.38 -8.34 8.09
CA MET A 48 15.23 -7.48 7.82
C MET A 48 15.03 -7.23 6.33
N GLN A 49 16.10 -7.02 5.57
CA GLN A 49 16.02 -6.85 4.13
C GLN A 49 15.37 -8.06 3.46
N VAL A 50 15.82 -9.27 3.81
CA VAL A 50 15.24 -10.51 3.28
C VAL A 50 13.75 -10.62 3.63
N ILE A 51 13.38 -10.39 4.89
CA ILE A 51 11.99 -10.45 5.33
C ILE A 51 11.12 -9.46 4.56
N MET A 52 11.57 -8.22 4.44
CA MET A 52 10.84 -7.15 3.75
C MET A 52 10.74 -7.40 2.25
N GLU A 53 11.75 -8.01 1.64
CA GLU A 53 11.74 -8.38 0.23
C GLU A 53 10.70 -9.45 -0.06
N PHE A 54 10.69 -10.54 0.72
CA PHE A 54 9.64 -11.56 0.62
C PHE A 54 8.25 -10.99 0.86
N LEU A 55 8.11 -10.12 1.87
CA LEU A 55 6.84 -9.45 2.16
C LEU A 55 6.39 -8.60 0.96
N THR A 56 7.29 -7.81 0.38
CA THR A 56 7.00 -6.93 -0.76
C THR A 56 6.58 -7.76 -1.99
N ILE A 57 7.32 -8.83 -2.30
CA ILE A 57 7.02 -9.74 -3.42
C ILE A 57 5.67 -10.45 -3.22
N ALA A 58 5.28 -10.79 -1.99
CA ALA A 58 4.00 -11.42 -1.71
C ALA A 58 2.83 -10.42 -1.71
N VAL A 59 3.05 -9.21 -1.17
CA VAL A 59 2.05 -8.16 -1.03
C VAL A 59 1.63 -7.58 -2.38
N ILE A 60 2.56 -7.41 -3.33
CA ILE A 60 2.26 -6.87 -4.66
C ILE A 60 1.19 -7.70 -5.40
N PRO A 61 1.37 -9.01 -5.66
CA PRO A 61 0.37 -9.82 -6.35
C PRO A 61 -0.88 -10.00 -5.50
N LEU A 62 -0.76 -10.08 -4.16
CA LEU A 62 -1.92 -10.14 -3.28
C LEU A 62 -2.80 -8.91 -3.42
N ALA A 63 -2.19 -7.72 -3.41
CA ALA A 63 -2.93 -6.49 -3.56
C ALA A 63 -3.44 -6.27 -4.98
N LEU A 64 -2.75 -6.75 -6.01
CA LEU A 64 -3.26 -6.72 -7.39
C LEU A 64 -4.41 -7.71 -7.60
N LYS A 65 -4.36 -8.91 -6.99
CA LYS A 65 -5.37 -9.97 -7.12
C LYS A 65 -6.47 -9.96 -6.05
N LEU A 66 -6.40 -9.09 -5.03
CA LEU A 66 -7.36 -9.07 -3.90
C LEU A 66 -8.83 -8.99 -4.36
N PHE A 67 -9.11 -8.22 -5.41
CA PHE A 67 -10.46 -8.09 -5.99
C PHE A 67 -10.81 -9.17 -7.01
N ALA A 68 -9.83 -9.90 -7.54
CA ALA A 68 -10.05 -11.04 -8.42
C ALA A 68 -10.49 -12.30 -7.65
N PHE A 69 -10.37 -12.32 -6.32
CA PHE A 69 -10.82 -13.44 -5.50
C PHE A 69 -12.35 -13.55 -5.48
N LYS A 70 -12.88 -14.67 -5.98
CA LYS A 70 -14.32 -14.99 -6.01
C LYS A 70 -15.01 -14.83 -4.64
N VAL A 71 -14.30 -15.06 -3.54
CA VAL A 71 -14.80 -14.91 -2.16
C VAL A 71 -15.05 -13.44 -1.80
N VAL A 72 -14.11 -12.56 -2.19
CA VAL A 72 -14.20 -11.11 -1.98
C VAL A 72 -15.27 -10.53 -2.90
N LYS A 73 -15.32 -10.95 -4.17
CA LYS A 73 -16.40 -10.60 -5.11
C LYS A 73 -17.78 -10.99 -4.58
N ARG A 74 -17.94 -12.20 -4.03
CA ARG A 74 -19.22 -12.66 -3.46
C ARG A 74 -19.62 -11.81 -2.24
N LYS A 75 -18.69 -11.49 -1.34
CA LYS A 75 -18.96 -10.60 -0.19
C LYS A 75 -19.20 -9.14 -0.59
N LEU A 76 -18.59 -8.65 -1.67
CA LEU A 76 -18.88 -7.35 -2.27
C LEU A 76 -20.29 -7.30 -2.85
N VAL A 77 -20.72 -8.33 -3.58
CA VAL A 77 -22.06 -8.41 -4.18
C VAL A 77 -23.14 -8.47 -3.10
N THR A 78 -22.91 -9.19 -2.00
CA THR A 78 -23.86 -9.26 -0.86
C THR A 78 -23.83 -8.00 0.02
N GLY A 79 -22.68 -7.35 0.19
CA GLY A 79 -22.47 -6.21 1.12
C GLY A 79 -22.42 -4.81 0.48
N LYS A 80 -22.46 -4.72 -0.86
CA LYS A 80 -22.41 -3.52 -1.72
C LYS A 80 -21.40 -2.45 -1.26
N GLY A 81 -21.85 -1.49 -0.45
CA GLY A 81 -21.06 -0.32 -0.05
C GLY A 81 -20.37 -0.42 1.32
N ALA A 82 -20.76 -1.35 2.19
CA ALA A 82 -20.22 -1.45 3.56
C ALA A 82 -19.01 -2.39 3.64
N ALA A 83 -18.98 -3.44 2.82
CA ALA A 83 -17.84 -4.36 2.73
C ALA A 83 -16.69 -3.81 1.85
N LEU A 84 -17.00 -2.89 0.92
CA LEU A 84 -16.00 -2.30 0.01
C LEU A 84 -14.97 -1.44 0.75
N LEU A 85 -15.40 -0.74 1.80
CA LEU A 85 -14.58 0.16 2.60
C LEU A 85 -13.43 -0.55 3.35
N PRO A 86 -13.69 -1.57 4.18
CA PRO A 86 -12.61 -2.25 4.91
C PRO A 86 -11.68 -3.01 3.98
N TRP A 87 -12.18 -3.65 2.92
CA TRP A 87 -11.33 -4.41 1.99
C TRP A 87 -10.47 -3.51 1.10
N GLY A 88 -11.04 -2.41 0.60
CA GLY A 88 -10.29 -1.41 -0.15
C GLY A 88 -9.24 -0.68 0.72
N THR A 89 -9.59 -0.36 1.96
CA THR A 89 -8.66 0.25 2.93
C THR A 89 -7.55 -0.74 3.31
N ALA A 90 -7.89 -2.01 3.54
CA ALA A 90 -6.93 -3.07 3.84
C ALA A 90 -5.91 -3.24 2.71
N ARG A 91 -6.34 -3.21 1.43
CA ARG A 91 -5.44 -3.23 0.27
C ARG A 91 -4.45 -2.06 0.28
N ILE A 92 -4.96 -0.84 0.47
CA ILE A 92 -4.14 0.37 0.46
C ILE A 92 -3.14 0.35 1.62
N ASN A 93 -3.59 -0.02 2.83
CA ASN A 93 -2.70 -0.17 3.98
C ASN A 93 -1.68 -1.29 3.80
N MET A 94 -2.06 -2.40 3.16
CA MET A 94 -1.13 -3.51 2.89
C MET A 94 0.02 -3.10 1.98
N LEU A 95 -0.15 -2.16 1.04
CA LEU A 95 0.98 -1.61 0.27
C LEU A 95 1.67 -0.44 0.95
N CYS A 96 0.89 0.46 1.55
CA CYS A 96 1.45 1.70 2.04
C CYS A 96 2.26 1.52 3.32
N LEU A 97 1.87 0.59 4.20
CA LEU A 97 2.66 0.24 5.37
C LEU A 97 4.07 -0.26 5.01
N PRO A 98 4.24 -1.31 4.18
CA PRO A 98 5.57 -1.74 3.79
C PRO A 98 6.31 -0.67 2.98
N MET A 99 5.62 0.19 2.23
CA MET A 99 6.28 1.32 1.54
C MET A 99 6.88 2.30 2.56
N LEU A 100 6.11 2.72 3.57
CA LEU A 100 6.60 3.62 4.62
C LEU A 100 7.74 3.00 5.43
N VAL A 101 7.62 1.72 5.80
CA VAL A 101 8.67 1.02 6.55
C VAL A 101 9.93 0.88 5.70
N ASN A 102 9.81 0.54 4.41
CA ASN A 102 10.96 0.46 3.51
C ASN A 102 11.63 1.83 3.30
N THR A 103 10.87 2.91 3.14
CA THR A 103 11.43 4.27 3.09
C THR A 103 12.14 4.63 4.38
N PHE A 104 11.55 4.32 5.53
CA PHE A 104 12.19 4.56 6.83
C PHE A 104 13.49 3.75 6.99
N MET A 105 13.45 2.45 6.67
CA MET A 105 14.63 1.59 6.74
C MET A 105 15.71 2.01 5.74
N TYR A 106 15.34 2.52 4.56
CA TYR A 106 16.27 3.10 3.61
C TYR A 106 17.07 4.24 4.24
N TYR A 107 16.41 5.23 4.85
CA TYR A 107 17.10 6.36 5.48
C TYR A 107 17.89 5.97 6.74
N GLN A 108 17.46 4.95 7.48
CA GLN A 108 18.18 4.49 8.68
C GLN A 108 19.38 3.59 8.37
N THR A 109 19.30 2.76 7.34
CA THR A 109 20.38 1.80 7.01
C THR A 109 21.24 2.26 5.84
N MET A 110 20.80 3.27 5.09
CA MET A 110 21.37 3.70 3.81
C MET A 110 21.55 2.57 2.79
N SER A 111 20.84 1.44 2.96
CA SER A 111 20.89 0.32 2.02
C SER A 111 19.96 0.59 0.84
N PRO A 112 20.48 0.62 -0.40
CA PRO A 112 19.68 0.92 -1.59
C PRO A 112 18.58 -0.10 -1.86
N ALA A 113 18.69 -1.33 -1.33
CA ALA A 113 17.70 -2.38 -1.51
C ALA A 113 16.31 -1.98 -0.96
N PHE A 114 16.25 -1.40 0.24
CA PHE A 114 14.99 -0.90 0.81
C PHE A 114 14.40 0.24 -0.03
N GLY A 115 15.26 1.09 -0.60
CA GLY A 115 14.84 2.16 -1.50
C GLY A 115 14.16 1.62 -2.76
N TYR A 116 14.73 0.61 -3.41
CA TYR A 116 14.12 -0.01 -4.59
C TYR A 116 12.77 -0.65 -4.27
N MET A 117 12.64 -1.32 -3.12
CA MET A 117 11.35 -1.90 -2.69
C MET A 117 10.29 -0.82 -2.46
N ALA A 118 10.66 0.31 -1.85
CA ALA A 118 9.76 1.45 -1.65
C ALA A 118 9.28 2.05 -2.99
N ILE A 119 10.18 2.22 -3.96
CA ILE A 119 9.85 2.73 -5.30
C ILE A 119 8.90 1.77 -6.02
N ILE A 120 9.17 0.45 -6.00
CA ILE A 120 8.30 -0.54 -6.64
C ILE A 120 6.90 -0.53 -6.01
N LEU A 121 6.80 -0.44 -4.69
CA LEU A 121 5.53 -0.33 -3.97
C LEU A 121 4.80 0.96 -4.36
N PHE A 122 5.50 2.09 -4.46
CA PHE A 122 4.94 3.36 -4.91
C PHE A 122 4.36 3.27 -6.33
N LEU A 123 5.06 2.61 -7.26
CA LEU A 123 4.53 2.35 -8.61
C LEU A 123 3.30 1.45 -8.59
N CYS A 124 3.30 0.41 -7.75
CA CYS A 124 2.16 -0.50 -7.59
C CYS A 124 0.90 0.22 -7.05
N VAL A 125 1.08 1.24 -6.22
CA VAL A 125 -0.01 2.06 -5.68
C VAL A 125 -0.79 2.76 -6.81
N PHE A 126 -0.13 3.22 -7.89
CA PHE A 126 -0.82 3.78 -9.06
C PHE A 126 -1.70 2.77 -9.81
N PHE A 127 -1.25 1.52 -9.94
CA PHE A 127 -2.05 0.45 -10.56
C PHE A 127 -3.30 0.09 -9.75
N ILE A 128 -3.34 0.49 -8.48
CA ILE A 128 -4.35 0.13 -7.49
C ILE A 128 -5.32 1.29 -7.25
N TYR A 129 -5.15 2.41 -7.96
CA TYR A 129 -5.94 3.62 -7.82
C TYR A 129 -7.47 3.31 -7.81
N PRO A 130 -8.20 3.68 -6.74
CA PRO A 130 -9.63 3.40 -6.58
C PRO A 130 -10.47 4.32 -7.47
N SER A 131 -10.44 4.08 -8.78
CA SER A 131 -11.26 4.80 -9.76
C SER A 131 -12.71 4.36 -9.71
N MET A 132 -13.63 5.28 -9.96
CA MET A 132 -15.06 5.01 -9.96
C MET A 132 -15.47 3.95 -10.98
N ALA A 133 -14.84 3.97 -12.16
CA ALA A 133 -15.06 2.98 -13.20
C ALA A 133 -14.72 1.56 -12.73
N ARG A 134 -13.64 1.41 -11.95
CA ARG A 134 -13.26 0.12 -11.36
C ARG A 134 -14.24 -0.32 -10.28
N CYS A 135 -14.59 0.57 -9.35
CA CYS A 135 -15.55 0.24 -8.29
C CYS A 135 -16.93 -0.15 -8.86
N VAL A 136 -17.40 0.52 -9.91
CA VAL A 136 -18.66 0.17 -10.58
C VAL A 136 -18.54 -1.17 -11.30
N SER A 137 -17.47 -1.39 -12.09
CA SER A 137 -17.23 -2.67 -12.79
C SER A 137 -17.03 -3.87 -11.86
N GLU A 138 -16.58 -3.64 -10.62
CA GLU A 138 -16.39 -4.69 -9.61
C GLU A 138 -17.68 -4.98 -8.82
N THR A 139 -18.63 -4.04 -8.80
CA THR A 139 -19.96 -4.20 -8.15
C THR A 139 -21.10 -4.58 -9.10
N GLU A 140 -20.90 -4.44 -10.41
CA GLU A 140 -21.83 -4.95 -11.42
C GLU A 140 -21.49 -6.43 -11.69
N ASP A 141 -22.45 -7.31 -11.44
CA ASP A 141 -22.36 -8.68 -11.91
C ASP A 141 -22.24 -8.64 -13.44
N VAL A 142 -21.12 -9.14 -13.97
CA VAL A 142 -21.10 -9.65 -15.34
C VAL A 142 -22.04 -10.84 -15.34
N SER A 143 -23.32 -10.58 -15.61
CA SER A 143 -24.26 -11.59 -16.08
C SER A 143 -23.76 -12.04 -17.46
N ALA A 144 -22.98 -13.10 -17.46
CA ALA A 144 -22.72 -13.94 -18.62
C ALA A 144 -22.78 -15.40 -18.15
#